data_AF-A0A6G1RUY3-F1
#
_entry.id   AF-A0A6G1RUY3-F1
#
_cell.length_a   1.000
_cell.length_b   1.000
_cell.length_c   1.000
_cell.angle_alpha   90.00
_cell.angle_beta   90.00
_cell.angle_gamma   90.00
#
_symmetry.space_group_name_H-M   'P 1'
#
loop_
_entity.id
_entity.type
_entity.pdbx_description
1 polymer ?
#
loop_
_entity_poly.entity_id
_entity_poly.type
_entity_poly.pdbx_seq_one_letter_code
_entity_poly.pdbx_strand_id
1 'polypeptide(L)'
;ALPEAAGLERSPSPSAAENGLESEEEPLLRKNPRRFVIFPIQYPDIWKMYKQAQASFWTAEEVDLSKDLPHWNKLKADEKYFISHVLAFFAASDGIVNENLVRRLSED
;
A
#
# COMPACT_ATOMS: atom_id res chain seq x y z
N ALA A 1 60.78 44.16 -8.00
CA ALA A 1 60.23 44.02 -6.63
C ALA A 1 58.77 43.60 -6.75
N LEU A 2 58.35 42.53 -6.07
CA LEU A 2 56.94 42.20 -5.80
C LEU A 2 56.44 43.08 -4.62
N PRO A 3 55.12 43.35 -4.41
CA PRO A 3 54.08 42.31 -4.31
C PRO A 3 52.61 42.65 -4.75
N GLU A 4 51.80 41.60 -4.60
CA GLU A 4 50.34 41.39 -4.66
C GLU A 4 49.37 42.44 -4.09
N ALA A 5 48.14 42.44 -4.65
CA ALA A 5 46.81 42.34 -3.99
C ALA A 5 45.73 42.94 -4.93
N ALA A 6 44.46 42.53 -5.04
CA ALA A 6 43.66 41.37 -4.66
C ALA A 6 42.25 41.59 -5.27
N GLY A 7 41.64 40.54 -5.82
CA GLY A 7 40.19 40.23 -5.90
C GLY A 7 39.15 41.26 -6.39
N LEU A 8 38.44 40.92 -7.47
CA LEU A 8 36.99 40.59 -7.43
C LEU A 8 36.53 40.05 -8.81
N GLU A 9 36.56 38.74 -9.03
CA GLU A 9 35.90 38.13 -10.19
C GLU A 9 34.40 37.93 -9.90
N ARG A 10 33.55 38.47 -10.78
CA ARG A 10 32.11 38.20 -10.79
C ARG A 10 31.87 36.77 -11.26
N SER A 11 31.29 35.93 -10.40
CA SER A 11 30.77 34.62 -10.79
C SER A 11 29.59 34.77 -11.76
N PRO A 12 29.46 33.91 -12.79
CA PRO A 12 28.27 33.89 -13.61
C PRO A 12 27.12 33.29 -12.80
N SER A 13 25.95 33.91 -12.91
CA SER A 13 24.68 33.49 -12.32
C SER A 13 24.36 32.03 -12.67
N PRO A 14 23.88 31.20 -11.72
CA PRO A 14 23.42 29.87 -12.05
C PRO A 14 22.19 30.01 -12.93
N SER A 15 22.37 29.61 -14.19
CA SER A 15 21.30 29.14 -15.07
C SER A 15 20.31 28.33 -14.25
N ALA A 16 19.02 28.62 -14.45
CA ALA A 16 17.88 27.93 -13.89
C ALA A 16 18.24 26.50 -13.50
N ALA A 17 18.33 26.27 -12.19
CA ALA A 17 18.36 24.92 -11.66
C ALA A 17 17.04 24.28 -12.10
N GLU A 18 17.09 23.58 -13.22
CA GLU A 18 16.29 22.39 -13.42
C GLU A 18 16.37 21.65 -12.09
N ASN A 19 15.22 21.51 -11.41
CA ASN A 19 15.08 20.62 -10.29
C ASN A 19 15.37 19.21 -10.83
N GLY A 20 16.65 18.85 -10.83
CA GLY A 20 17.12 17.50 -10.98
C GLY A 20 16.61 16.73 -9.78
N LEU A 21 15.43 16.15 -9.92
CA LEU A 21 15.07 14.92 -9.23
C LEU A 21 16.09 13.89 -9.71
N GLU A 22 17.25 13.86 -9.04
CA GLU A 22 18.09 12.67 -9.05
C GLU A 22 17.18 11.54 -8.60
N SER A 23 16.82 10.69 -9.56
CA SER A 23 16.05 9.49 -9.31
C SER A 23 16.93 8.54 -8.49
N GLU A 24 17.01 8.76 -7.18
CA GLU A 24 17.33 7.69 -6.26
C GLU A 24 16.26 6.61 -6.49
N GLU A 25 16.65 5.50 -7.13
CA GLU A 25 15.73 4.40 -7.44
C GLU A 25 14.97 3.99 -6.17
N GLU A 26 13.65 4.10 -6.21
CA GLU A 26 12.79 3.82 -5.07
C GLU A 26 13.07 2.41 -4.50
N PRO A 27 13.51 2.27 -3.23
CA PRO A 27 14.03 1.01 -2.72
C PRO A 27 13.05 -0.18 -2.73
N LEU A 28 11.74 0.10 -2.76
CA LEU A 28 10.67 -0.89 -2.83
C LEU A 28 10.35 -1.33 -4.27
N LEU A 29 10.62 -0.49 -5.26
CA LEU A 29 10.24 -0.72 -6.67
C LEU A 29 11.41 -1.21 -7.53
N ARG A 30 12.65 -1.12 -7.03
CA ARG A 30 13.82 -1.67 -7.73
C ARG A 30 13.81 -3.20 -7.73
N LYS A 31 14.31 -3.81 -8.82
CA LYS A 31 14.44 -5.27 -8.94
C LYS A 31 15.31 -5.85 -7.83
N ASN A 32 14.83 -6.90 -7.16
CA ASN A 32 15.56 -7.56 -6.06
C ASN A 32 15.79 -9.06 -6.36
N PRO A 33 17.04 -9.51 -6.62
CA PRO A 33 17.33 -10.92 -6.89
C PRO A 33 17.08 -11.84 -5.68
N ARG A 34 16.91 -11.28 -4.47
CA ARG A 34 16.63 -12.01 -3.22
C ARG A 34 15.16 -11.92 -2.79
N ARG A 35 14.23 -11.48 -3.67
CA ARG A 35 12.80 -11.28 -3.34
C ARG A 35 12.14 -12.53 -2.71
N PHE A 36 12.55 -13.73 -3.13
CA PHE A 36 11.99 -15.00 -2.65
C PHE A 36 12.68 -15.58 -1.41
N VAL A 37 13.71 -14.92 -0.88
CA VAL A 37 14.40 -15.34 0.34
C VAL A 37 14.04 -14.40 1.47
N ILE A 38 13.37 -14.93 2.50
CA ILE A 38 12.82 -14.12 3.60
C ILE A 38 13.93 -13.59 4.52
N PHE A 39 14.97 -14.37 4.79
CA PHE A 39 16.03 -13.98 5.73
C PHE A 39 17.30 -13.49 5.02
N PRO A 40 17.99 -12.48 5.58
CA PRO A 40 17.63 -11.71 6.77
C PRO A 40 16.54 -10.66 6.49
N ILE A 41 15.67 -10.40 7.48
CA ILE A 41 14.58 -9.41 7.40
C ILE A 41 15.18 -8.01 7.24
N GLN A 42 14.84 -7.32 6.14
CA GLN A 42 15.33 -5.98 5.83
C GLN A 42 14.43 -4.85 6.35
N TYR A 43 13.12 -5.09 6.42
CA TYR A 43 12.10 -4.11 6.83
C TYR A 43 11.30 -4.66 8.03
N PRO A 44 11.76 -4.45 9.28
CA PRO A 44 11.13 -5.03 10.47
C PRO A 44 9.71 -4.50 10.75
N ASP A 45 9.43 -3.28 10.33
CA ASP A 45 8.12 -2.62 10.39
C ASP A 45 7.10 -3.28 9.45
N ILE A 46 7.47 -3.52 8.19
CA ILE A 46 6.65 -4.27 7.22
C ILE A 46 6.42 -5.69 7.72
N TRP A 47 7.48 -6.34 8.23
CA TRP A 47 7.37 -7.69 8.81
C TRP A 47 6.43 -7.74 10.01
N LYS A 48 6.44 -6.71 10.86
CA LYS A 48 5.50 -6.58 11.98
C LYS A 48 4.05 -6.49 11.49
N MET A 49 3.77 -5.72 10.43
CA MET A 49 2.43 -5.65 9.84
C MET A 49 1.98 -7.00 9.29
N TYR A 50 2.85 -7.72 8.57
CA TYR A 50 2.57 -9.08 8.12
C TYR A 50 2.25 -10.02 9.29
N LYS A 51 3.03 -9.97 10.37
CA LYS A 51 2.79 -10.81 11.55
C LYS A 51 1.51 -10.48 12.29
N GLN A 52 1.11 -9.21 12.33
CA GLN A 52 -0.19 -8.81 12.85
C GLN A 52 -1.32 -9.37 11.99
N ALA A 53 -1.24 -9.23 10.65
CA ALA A 53 -2.23 -9.82 9.74
C ALA A 53 -2.30 -11.35 9.88
N GLN A 54 -1.15 -12.04 9.98
CA GLN A 54 -1.08 -13.48 10.20
C GLN A 54 -1.77 -13.90 11.51
N ALA A 55 -1.62 -13.12 12.58
CA ALA A 55 -2.26 -13.38 13.87
C ALA A 55 -3.78 -13.12 13.86
N SER A 56 -4.31 -12.44 12.85
CA SER A 56 -5.73 -12.13 12.67
C SER A 56 -6.42 -13.04 11.64
N PHE A 57 -5.84 -14.20 11.34
CA PHE A 57 -6.45 -15.17 10.43
C PHE A 57 -7.71 -15.79 11.06
N TRP A 58 -8.77 -15.89 10.26
CA TRP A 58 -10.03 -16.57 10.59
C TRP A 58 -10.62 -17.19 9.31
N THR A 59 -11.45 -18.22 9.45
CA THR A 59 -12.19 -18.84 8.33
C THR A 59 -13.68 -18.56 8.41
N ALA A 60 -14.38 -18.60 7.27
CA ALA A 60 -15.81 -18.31 7.20
C ALA A 60 -16.66 -19.26 8.07
N GLU A 61 -16.19 -20.50 8.26
CA GLU A 61 -16.82 -21.51 9.11
C GLU A 61 -16.80 -21.15 10.61
N GLU A 62 -15.94 -20.22 11.03
CA GLU A 62 -15.91 -19.73 12.40
C GLU A 62 -17.12 -18.82 12.73
N VAL A 63 -17.87 -18.37 11.72
CA VAL A 63 -19.06 -17.53 11.88
C VAL A 63 -20.33 -18.39 11.82
N ASP A 64 -21.02 -18.54 12.96
CA ASP A 64 -22.30 -19.26 13.05
C ASP A 64 -23.47 -18.41 12.52
N LEU A 65 -23.98 -18.78 11.34
CA LEU A 65 -25.14 -18.13 10.70
C LEU A 65 -26.48 -18.84 10.97
N SER A 66 -26.52 -19.85 11.85
CA SER A 66 -27.71 -20.69 12.06
C SER A 66 -28.95 -19.92 12.54
N LYS A 67 -28.75 -18.77 13.20
CA LYS A 67 -29.82 -17.93 13.78
C LYS A 67 -30.21 -16.76 12.89
N ASP A 68 -29.46 -16.51 11.82
CA ASP A 68 -29.58 -15.32 11.00
C ASP A 68 -30.82 -15.37 10.12
N LEU A 69 -31.21 -16.54 9.59
CA LEU A 69 -32.43 -16.69 8.77
C LEU A 69 -33.72 -16.32 9.53
N PRO A 70 -33.95 -16.78 10.78
CA PRO A 70 -35.06 -16.30 11.59
C PRO A 70 -35.06 -14.78 11.83
N HIS A 71 -33.89 -14.18 12.06
CA HIS A 71 -33.76 -12.73 12.25
C HIS A 71 -34.04 -11.97 10.96
N TRP A 72 -33.47 -12.43 9.85
CA TRP A 72 -33.73 -11.90 8.52
C TRP A 72 -35.23 -11.85 8.25
N ASN A 73 -35.96 -12.94 8.50
CA ASN A 73 -37.39 -12.98 8.24
C ASN A 73 -38.22 -11.98 9.06
N LYS A 74 -37.76 -11.58 10.26
CA LYS A 74 -38.42 -10.59 11.13
C LYS A 74 -38.20 -9.14 10.72
N LEU A 75 -37.20 -8.86 9.89
CA LEU A 75 -36.89 -7.50 9.42
C LEU A 75 -37.98 -6.95 8.48
N LYS A 76 -38.13 -5.63 8.49
CA LYS A 76 -38.99 -4.88 7.57
C LYS A 76 -38.42 -4.93 6.15
N ALA A 77 -39.28 -4.65 5.16
CA ALA A 77 -38.87 -4.63 3.76
C ALA A 77 -37.71 -3.64 3.49
N ASP A 78 -37.78 -2.44 4.07
CA ASP A 78 -36.75 -1.41 3.90
C ASP A 78 -35.40 -1.80 4.52
N GLU A 79 -35.43 -2.46 5.68
CA GLU A 79 -34.22 -2.95 6.36
C GLU A 79 -33.54 -4.05 5.53
N LYS A 80 -34.32 -5.01 5.01
CA LYS A 80 -33.81 -6.05 4.10
C LYS A 80 -33.22 -5.43 2.84
N TYR A 81 -33.93 -4.49 2.22
CA TYR A 81 -33.47 -3.80 1.02
C TYR A 81 -32.12 -3.12 1.27
N PHE A 82 -32.00 -2.37 2.37
CA PHE A 82 -30.76 -1.71 2.75
C PHE A 82 -29.62 -2.71 2.96
N ILE A 83 -29.81 -3.74 3.80
CA ILE A 83 -28.76 -4.72 4.11
C ILE A 83 -28.34 -5.49 2.85
N SER A 84 -29.28 -5.90 2.00
CA SER A 84 -28.98 -6.57 0.73
C SER A 84 -28.12 -5.72 -0.20
N HIS A 85 -28.36 -4.40 -0.28
CA HIS A 85 -27.54 -3.52 -1.11
C HIS A 85 -26.13 -3.34 -0.54
N VAL A 86 -26.01 -3.23 0.78
CA VAL A 86 -24.70 -3.16 1.44
C VAL A 86 -23.90 -4.45 1.22
N LEU A 87 -24.53 -5.62 1.35
CA LEU A 87 -23.88 -6.90 1.06
C LEU A 87 -23.47 -7.03 -0.41
N ALA A 88 -24.32 -6.58 -1.34
CA ALA A 88 -24.00 -6.58 -2.76
C ALA A 88 -22.81 -5.66 -3.08
N PHE A 89 -22.71 -4.50 -2.43
CA PHE A 89 -21.56 -3.61 -2.57
C PHE A 89 -20.27 -4.28 -2.09
N PHE A 90 -20.27 -4.90 -0.91
CA PHE A 90 -19.08 -5.58 -0.38
C PHE A 90 -18.65 -6.77 -1.26
N ALA A 91 -19.60 -7.58 -1.71
CA ALA A 91 -19.32 -8.71 -2.61
C ALA A 91 -18.64 -8.27 -3.92
N ALA A 92 -18.96 -7.08 -4.43
CA ALA A 92 -18.30 -6.52 -5.60
C ALA A 92 -16.95 -5.85 -5.26
N SER A 93 -16.88 -5.10 -4.16
CA SER A 93 -15.69 -4.31 -3.79
C SER A 93 -14.49 -5.19 -3.48
N ASP A 94 -14.70 -6.33 -2.82
CA ASP A 94 -13.61 -7.24 -2.43
C ASP A 94 -12.86 -7.75 -3.67
N GLY A 95 -13.59 -8.02 -4.76
CA GLY A 95 -13.01 -8.41 -6.05
C GLY A 95 -12.15 -7.31 -6.67
N ILE A 96 -12.62 -6.05 -6.64
CA ILE A 96 -11.89 -4.90 -7.19
C ILE A 96 -10.58 -4.67 -6.44
N VAL A 97 -10.60 -4.75 -5.11
CA VAL A 97 -9.39 -4.58 -4.30
C VAL A 97 -8.40 -5.71 -4.57
N ASN A 98 -8.88 -6.96 -4.62
CA ASN A 98 -8.02 -8.11 -4.89
C ASN A 98 -7.37 -8.03 -6.28
N GLU A 99 -8.10 -7.56 -7.30
CA GLU A 99 -7.55 -7.33 -8.62
C GLU A 99 -6.37 -6.35 -8.59
N ASN A 100 -6.51 -5.23 -7.89
CA ASN A 100 -5.45 -4.24 -7.78
C ASN A 100 -4.23 -4.78 -7.00
N LEU A 101 -4.48 -5.53 -5.92
CA LEU A 101 -3.41 -6.17 -5.15
C LEU A 101 -2.59 -7.11 -6.04
N VAL A 102 -3.26 -7.97 -6.79
CA VAL A 102 -2.58 -8.93 -7.68
C VAL A 102 -1.89 -8.21 -8.82
N ARG A 103 -2.64 -7.45 -9.64
CA ARG A 103 -2.17 -6.91 -10.94
C ARG A 103 -1.27 -5.69 -10.87
N ARG A 104 -1.15 -5.04 -9.71
CA ARG A 104 -0.39 -3.78 -9.61
C ARG A 104 0.54 -3.69 -8.43
N LEU A 105 0.13 -4.20 -7.26
CA LEU A 105 0.92 -4.05 -6.03
C LEU A 105 1.80 -5.27 -5.74
N SER A 106 1.40 -6.46 -6.18
CA SER A 106 2.17 -7.69 -5.98
C SER A 106 3.05 -8.06 -7.19
N GLU A 107 2.75 -7.49 -8.35
CA GLU A 107 3.54 -7.65 -9.58
C GLU A 107 4.83 -6.81 -9.53
N ASP A 108 5.85 -7.28 -10.25
CA ASP A 108 7.09 -6.53 -10.55
C ASP A 108 7.01 -5.94 -11.96
#